data_AF-A0A132GPP6-F1
#
_entry.id   AF-A0A132GPP6-F1
#
_cell.length_a   1.000
_cell.length_b   1.000
_cell.length_c   1.000
_cell.angle_alpha   90.00
_cell.angle_beta   90.00
_cell.angle_gamma   90.00
#
_symmetry.space_group_name_H-M   'P 1'
#
loop_
_entity.id
_entity.type
_entity.pdbx_description
1 polymer ?
#
loop_
_entity_poly.entity_id
_entity_poly.type
_entity_poly.pdbx_seq_one_letter_code
_entity_poly.pdbx_strand_id
1 'polypeptide(L)' 'MDIEKIKETPIADFLSRLGFHPVKRRGAVLWYHAPYRGDKSPSFKLDTRKEKWFDFGMGEGGDIFTLA' A
#
# COMPACT_ATOMS: atom_id res chain seq x y z
N MET A 1 1.27 19.33 -6.36
CA MET A 1 1.50 18.49 -5.16
C MET A 1 3.01 18.31 -5.10
N ASP A 2 3.68 18.93 -4.14
CA ASP A 2 5.15 18.92 -4.06
C ASP A 2 5.66 17.51 -3.79
N ILE A 3 6.66 17.07 -4.54
CA ILE A 3 7.33 15.75 -4.40
C ILE A 3 7.75 15.49 -2.94
N GLU A 4 8.10 16.55 -2.21
CA GLU A 4 8.49 16.47 -0.80
C GLU A 4 7.32 16.04 0.10
N LYS A 5 6.09 16.49 -0.17
CA LYS A 5 4.91 16.06 0.60
C LYS A 5 4.56 14.59 0.38
N ILE A 6 4.92 14.04 -0.77
CA ILE A 6 4.67 12.63 -1.09
C ILE A 6 5.62 11.72 -0.29
N LYS A 7 6.90 12.11 -0.11
CA LYS A 7 7.84 11.36 0.74
C LYS A 7 7.39 11.22 2.18
N GLU A 8 6.76 12.26 2.71
CA GLU A 8 6.35 12.31 4.11
C GLU A 8 4.99 11.67 4.37
N THR A 9 4.24 11.31 3.31
CA THR A 9 2.92 10.69 3.47
C THR A 9 3.09 9.18 3.67
N PRO A 10 2.68 8.62 4.81
CA PRO A 10 2.68 7.18 5.00
C PRO A 10 1.84 6.49 3.93
N ILE A 11 2.30 5.35 3.41
CA ILE A 11 1.60 4.63 2.34
C ILE A 11 0.18 4.25 2.77
N ALA A 12 -0.01 3.92 4.05
CA ALA A 12 -1.33 3.60 4.60
C ALA A 12 -2.30 4.79 4.51
N ASP A 13 -1.81 6.01 4.76
CA ASP A 13 -2.62 7.23 4.69
C ASP A 13 -2.94 7.59 3.23
N PHE A 14 -1.97 7.40 2.33
CA PHE A 14 -2.18 7.55 0.89
C PHE A 14 -3.29 6.61 0.38
N LEU A 15 -3.20 5.32 0.72
CA LEU A 15 -4.23 4.34 0.36
C LEU A 15 -5.59 4.69 0.97
N SER A 16 -5.63 5.13 2.22
CA SER A 16 -6.87 5.55 2.89
C SER A 16 -7.54 6.73 2.19
N ARG A 17 -6.77 7.72 1.73
CA ARG A 17 -7.28 8.87 0.95
C ARG A 17 -7.85 8.45 -0.41
N LEU A 18 -7.36 7.36 -0.98
CA LEU A 18 -7.89 6.74 -2.19
C LEU A 18 -9.10 5.83 -1.92
N GLY A 19 -9.52 5.67 -0.66
CA GLY A 19 -10.64 4.81 -0.26
C GLY A 19 -10.28 3.34 -0.08
N PHE A 20 -8.99 2.99 -0.11
CA PHE A 20 -8.52 1.63 0.14
C PHE A 20 -8.24 1.43 1.63
N HIS A 21 -8.95 0.48 2.22
CA HIS A 21 -8.79 0.12 3.62
C HIS A 21 -8.19 -1.27 3.78
N PRO A 22 -7.35 -1.51 4.81
CA PRO A 22 -6.75 -2.80 5.02
C PRO A 22 -7.82 -3.82 5.41
N VAL A 23 -7.82 -4.98 4.75
CA VAL A 23 -8.70 -6.09 5.09
C VAL A 23 -8.16 -6.94 6.23
N LYS A 24 -6.86 -6.85 6.49
CA LYS A 24 -6.23 -7.58 7.59
C LYS A 24 -5.01 -6.83 8.11
N ARG A 25 -4.81 -6.91 9.42
CA ARG A 25 -3.64 -6.35 10.11
C ARG A 25 -2.96 -7.42 10.96
N ARG A 26 -1.63 -7.50 10.88
CA ARG A 26 -0.77 -8.32 11.74
C ARG A 26 0.45 -7.50 12.16
N GLY A 27 0.38 -6.93 13.37
CA GLY A 27 1.41 -6.00 13.84
C GLY A 27 1.51 -4.77 12.95
N ALA A 28 2.69 -4.56 12.35
CA ALA A 28 2.97 -3.49 11.39
C ALA A 28 2.69 -3.87 9.93
N VAL A 29 2.19 -5.08 9.68
CA VAL A 29 1.83 -5.52 8.34
C VAL A 29 0.34 -5.32 8.11
N LEU A 30 0.00 -4.58 7.07
CA LEU A 30 -1.34 -4.39 6.55
C LEU A 30 -1.49 -5.16 5.25
N TRP A 31 -2.67 -5.74 5.05
CA TRP A 31 -3.05 -6.43 3.81
C TRP A 31 -4.26 -5.74 3.21
N TYR A 32 -4.22 -5.57 1.89
CA TYR A 32 -5.25 -4.93 1.08
C TYR A 32 -5.61 -5.85 -0.08
N HIS A 33 -6.80 -5.63 -0.64
CA HIS A 33 -7.01 -6.00 -2.04
C HIS A 33 -6.12 -5.11 -2.91
N ALA A 34 -5.57 -5.67 -3.99
CA ALA A 34 -4.74 -4.89 -4.89
C ALA A 34 -5.56 -3.69 -5.43
N PRO A 35 -5.14 -2.44 -5.18
CA PRO A 35 -5.99 -1.27 -5.43
C PRO A 35 -6.29 -1.01 -6.92
N TYR A 36 -5.49 -1.61 -7.81
CA TYR A 36 -5.57 -1.48 -9.26
C TYR A 36 -6.16 -2.73 -9.96
N ARG A 37 -6.52 -3.77 -9.20
CA ARG A 37 -7.11 -5.00 -9.73
C ARG A 37 -8.42 -5.24 -8.98
N GLY A 38 -9.47 -5.69 -9.67
CA GLY A 38 -10.71 -6.15 -9.02
C GLY A 38 -10.56 -7.50 -8.29
N ASP A 39 -9.45 -7.69 -7.56
CA ASP A 39 -9.05 -8.97 -7.01
C ASP A 39 -9.91 -9.34 -5.78
N LYS A 40 -10.49 -10.55 -5.81
CA LYS A 40 -11.30 -11.07 -4.68
C LYS A 40 -10.46 -11.49 -3.48
N SER A 41 -9.17 -11.73 -3.67
CA SER A 41 -8.23 -12.15 -2.61
C SER A 41 -7.24 -11.04 -2.29
N PRO A 42 -6.93 -10.77 -1.01
CA PRO A 42 -5.91 -9.80 -0.65
C PRO A 42 -4.51 -10.30 -1.02
N SER A 43 -3.90 -9.64 -1.98
CA SER A 43 -2.56 -9.91 -2.52
C SER A 43 -1.56 -8.79 -2.23
N PHE A 44 -2.05 -7.61 -1.82
CA PHE A 44 -1.21 -6.43 -1.57
C PHE A 44 -0.85 -6.33 -0.10
N LYS A 45 0.45 -6.34 0.20
CA LYS A 45 1.01 -6.28 1.55
C LYS A 45 1.77 -4.96 1.74
N LEU A 46 1.47 -4.24 2.81
CA LEU A 46 2.20 -3.05 3.24
C LEU A 46 2.87 -3.31 4.60
N ASP A 47 4.17 -3.07 4.71
CA ASP A 47 4.90 -3.01 5.97
C ASP A 47 5.05 -1.54 6.40
N THR A 48 4.28 -1.12 7.41
CA THR A 48 4.23 0.27 7.89
C THR A 48 5.42 0.66 8.76
N ARG A 49 6.36 -0.26 9.04
CA ARG A 49 7.65 0.09 9.67
C ARG A 49 8.69 0.42 8.61
N LYS A 50 8.63 -0.28 7.48
CA LYS A 50 9.56 -0.11 6.36
C LYS A 50 9.06 0.91 5.35
N GLU A 51 7.79 1.30 5.41
CA GLU A 51 7.09 2.07 4.38
C GLU A 51 7.31 1.45 2.99
N LYS A 52 7.11 0.13 2.91
CA LYS A 52 7.23 -0.63 1.66
C LYS A 52 6.03 -1.50 1.42
N TRP A 53 5.63 -1.59 0.16
CA TRP A 53 4.58 -2.48 -0.30
C TRP A 53 5.13 -3.59 -1.19
N PHE A 54 4.37 -4.68 -1.26
CA PHE A 54 4.60 -5.78 -2.18
C PHE A 54 3.25 -6.39 -2.59
N ASP A 55 3.01 -6.56 -3.88
CA ASP A 55 1.86 -7.25 -4.42
C ASP A 55 2.26 -8.64 -4.93
N PHE A 56 1.77 -9.67 -4.23
CA PHE A 56 2.02 -11.07 -4.56
C PHE A 56 1.34 -11.51 -5.86
N GLY A 57 0.34 -10.78 -6.36
CA GLY A 57 -0.34 -11.06 -7.62
C GLY A 57 0.44 -10.65 -8.87
N MET A 58 1.32 -9.65 -8.80
CA MET A 58 2.27 -9.32 -9.91
C MET A 58 3.72 -9.70 -9.59
N GLY A 59 4.05 -9.94 -8.32
CA GLY A 59 5.45 -10.07 -7.90
C GLY A 59 6.19 -8.73 -7.86
N GLU A 60 5.46 -7.62 -7.74
CA GLU A 60 6.00 -6.27 -7.72
C GLU A 60 6.01 -5.70 -6.31
N GLY A 61 6.88 -4.73 -6.06
CA GLY A 61 6.91 -4.01 -4.80
C GLY A 61 7.74 -2.74 -4.89
N GLY A 62 7.61 -1.91 -3.87
CA GLY A 62 8.34 -0.66 -3.80
C GLY A 62 7.88 0.19 -2.63
N ASP A 63 7.89 1.51 -2.83
CA ASP A 63 7.56 2.51 -1.84
C ASP A 63 6.43 3.43 -2.34
N ILE A 64 6.23 4.58 -1.69
CA ILE A 64 5.18 5.53 -2.08
C ILE A 64 5.37 6.06 -3.50
N PHE A 65 6.59 6.16 -4.03
CA PHE A 65 6.83 6.67 -5.39
C PHE A 65 6.52 5.67 -6.48
N THR A 66 6.67 4.38 -6.20
CA THR A 66 6.25 3.34 -7.14
C THR A 66 4.75 3.07 -7.06
N LEU A 67 4.06 3.65 -6.08
CA LEU A 67 2.62 3.50 -5.87
C LEU A 67 1.81 4.72 -6.34
N ALA A 68 2.42 5.92 -6.36
CA ALA A 68 1.82 7.17 -6.80
C ALA A 68 2.00 7.41 -8.31
#